data_AF-A0A1H5YB81-F1
#
_entry.id   AF-A0A1H5YB81-F1
#
_cell.length_a   1.000
_cell.length_b   1.000
_cell.length_c   1.000
_cell.angle_alpha   90.00
_cell.angle_beta   90.00
_cell.angle_gamma   90.00
#
_symmetry.space_group_name_H-M   'P 1'
#
loop_
_entity.id
_entity.type
_entity.pdbx_description
1 polymer ?
#
loop_
_entity_poly.entity_id
_entity_poly.type
_entity_poly.pdbx_seq_one_letter_code
_entity_poly.pdbx_strand_id
1 'polypeptide(L)'
;MGRKLLKLFGFCIFTALIFSSCRSESDFIENTTNKEQAVQKFYIFQEKYAENRFSKNSEGFDYGNTFAYMAQRFDSINKTNITGLINTENKVDFDNAKKQYFIVQNNVPYIEFRLHSQPFKYNNEDLIMMYPKINQGKVVDLVVAALTENETQLYFKAIDKNSSLYLNNILAFQLAYSNNFSKNKNIFSKSGTCASGSTEDSSGECHIQDVIIIFPHGNGNGYSGDGGGGGKEGDGGNCGGYHMCKPPDGEGGGEYHDPEEQKDPCTKAKDGATKATTTSKTSAFSTAKTNITDMNNGKENGVVLGNVGGETKSTSVQTGGTSSGTLTHTFSDPIADLHNHLGNNPPSPGDFYVLINNQEQFTNYSTRYVMTLNGTTYALIVTDKNAMNIFIQNYPLTITSNPNGGNFVNFPQPLFNEWDDISFYNNDNQEMALSVILDKYNSGISLTKMDKNGNFKKVNYTSNTNSDGTTTYQNTPCPN
;
A
#
# COMPACT_ATOMS: atom_id res chain seq x y z
N MET A 1 -71.75 -42.82 16.83
CA MET A 1 -71.22 -41.84 15.85
C MET A 1 -69.94 -42.45 15.27
N GLY A 2 -69.61 -42.40 13.99
CA GLY A 2 -70.17 -41.71 12.84
C GLY A 2 -69.14 -41.83 11.71
N ARG A 3 -69.59 -42.34 10.55
CA ARG A 3 -68.87 -42.61 9.30
C ARG A 3 -67.96 -41.44 8.85
N LYS A 4 -66.74 -41.66 8.30
CA LYS A 4 -66.37 -42.15 6.93
C LYS A 4 -66.72 -41.16 5.79
N LEU A 5 -65.85 -41.10 4.77
CA LEU A 5 -65.94 -40.35 3.48
C LEU A 5 -65.64 -38.83 3.55
N LEU A 6 -65.11 -38.15 2.50
CA LEU A 6 -64.80 -38.54 1.11
C LEU A 6 -63.54 -37.86 0.54
N LYS A 7 -62.99 -38.45 -0.53
CA LYS A 7 -61.90 -37.97 -1.42
C LYS A 7 -62.29 -36.72 -2.23
N LEU A 8 -61.31 -36.01 -2.80
CA LEU A 8 -61.32 -35.72 -4.24
C LEU A 8 -59.90 -35.64 -4.85
N PHE A 9 -59.81 -35.95 -6.15
CA PHE A 9 -58.60 -35.98 -6.97
C PHE A 9 -58.34 -34.61 -7.63
N GLY A 10 -57.07 -34.30 -7.91
CA GLY A 10 -56.62 -33.29 -8.86
C GLY A 10 -55.36 -33.79 -9.56
N PHE A 11 -55.26 -33.66 -10.88
CA PHE A 11 -54.34 -34.42 -11.74
C PHE A 11 -53.52 -33.46 -12.62
N CYS A 12 -52.30 -33.87 -13.03
CA CYS A 12 -51.46 -33.24 -14.07
C CYS A 12 -50.89 -31.81 -13.82
N ILE A 13 -49.80 -31.35 -14.48
CA ILE A 13 -48.59 -32.00 -15.03
C ILE A 13 -47.55 -30.90 -15.39
N PHE A 14 -46.26 -31.26 -15.49
CA PHE A 14 -45.16 -30.60 -16.22
C PHE A 14 -44.40 -29.33 -15.72
N THR A 15 -43.06 -29.47 -15.84
CA THR A 15 -41.99 -28.48 -16.12
C THR A 15 -41.81 -27.21 -15.28
N ALA A 16 -40.67 -27.14 -14.57
CA ALA A 16 -39.50 -26.31 -14.89
C ALA A 16 -38.34 -26.71 -13.91
N LEU A 17 -37.12 -27.01 -14.37
CA LEU A 17 -35.93 -26.11 -14.36
C LEU A 17 -35.60 -25.56 -12.95
N ILE A 18 -34.38 -25.62 -12.40
CA ILE A 18 -33.03 -25.68 -12.98
C ILE A 18 -32.02 -26.25 -11.92
N PHE A 19 -30.89 -26.78 -12.41
CA PHE A 19 -29.54 -26.98 -11.82
C PHE A 19 -29.23 -26.27 -10.48
N SER A 20 -28.31 -26.72 -9.61
CA SER A 20 -26.89 -27.04 -9.87
C SER A 20 -26.29 -27.80 -8.65
N SER A 21 -25.37 -28.77 -8.74
CA SER A 21 -24.04 -28.86 -9.38
C SER A 21 -22.97 -27.93 -8.80
N CYS A 22 -21.96 -28.52 -8.15
CA CYS A 22 -20.69 -27.88 -7.78
C CYS A 22 -19.53 -28.65 -8.42
N ARG A 23 -18.41 -27.95 -8.64
CA ARG A 23 -17.24 -28.27 -9.49
C ARG A 23 -17.47 -28.03 -10.99
N SER A 24 -16.49 -27.49 -11.73
CA SER A 24 -15.17 -26.97 -11.32
C SER A 24 -14.64 -25.97 -12.36
N GLU A 25 -13.87 -25.00 -11.90
CA GLU A 25 -13.00 -24.21 -12.76
C GLU A 25 -11.82 -25.07 -13.25
N SER A 26 -11.31 -24.73 -14.43
CA SER A 26 -10.06 -25.24 -14.96
C SER A 26 -9.27 -24.10 -15.61
N ASP A 27 -7.99 -24.03 -15.24
CA ASP A 27 -6.89 -23.38 -15.98
C ASP A 27 -6.91 -21.85 -16.10
N PHE A 28 -5.81 -21.19 -15.67
CA PHE A 28 -4.99 -20.32 -16.53
C PHE A 28 -3.74 -19.75 -15.81
N ILE A 29 -2.55 -20.24 -16.19
CA ILE A 29 -1.36 -19.42 -16.48
C ILE A 29 -1.02 -19.71 -17.95
N GLU A 30 -0.64 -18.69 -18.70
CA GLU A 30 0.74 -18.67 -19.21
C GLU A 30 1.35 -17.26 -19.04
N ASN A 31 2.69 -17.12 -19.16
CA ASN A 31 3.51 -15.89 -19.25
C ASN A 31 3.25 -14.71 -18.27
N THR A 32 4.26 -14.09 -17.63
CA THR A 32 5.38 -13.42 -18.31
C THR A 32 6.55 -13.16 -17.34
N THR A 33 7.79 -13.23 -17.84
CA THR A 33 8.98 -12.63 -17.21
C THR A 33 9.42 -11.38 -18.00
N ASN A 34 10.22 -10.53 -17.34
CA ASN A 34 10.83 -9.26 -17.81
C ASN A 34 10.06 -7.97 -17.45
N LYS A 35 10.37 -7.43 -16.27
CA LYS A 35 10.28 -5.98 -16.00
C LYS A 35 11.56 -5.52 -15.33
N GLU A 36 12.15 -4.50 -15.92
CA GLU A 36 13.14 -3.60 -15.31
C GLU A 36 12.53 -3.07 -13.98
N GLN A 37 13.24 -3.21 -12.86
CA GLN A 37 12.66 -2.87 -11.55
C GLN A 37 12.34 -1.38 -11.50
N ALA A 38 11.06 -1.06 -11.37
CA ALA A 38 10.60 0.32 -11.38
C ALA A 38 10.96 0.98 -10.05
N VAL A 39 11.96 1.87 -10.07
CA VAL A 39 12.37 2.66 -8.90
C VAL A 39 11.13 3.32 -8.29
N GLN A 40 10.97 3.20 -6.96
CA GLN A 40 9.74 3.56 -6.26
C GLN A 40 9.54 5.08 -6.16
N LYS A 41 9.11 5.67 -7.28
CA LYS A 41 8.79 7.10 -7.40
C LYS A 41 7.55 7.46 -6.59
N PHE A 42 7.50 8.70 -6.12
CA PHE A 42 6.27 9.31 -5.60
C PHE A 42 5.22 9.40 -6.71
N TYR A 43 4.27 8.45 -6.75
CA TYR A 43 3.25 8.35 -7.81
C TYR A 43 2.40 9.59 -7.98
N ILE A 44 2.22 10.32 -6.89
CA ILE A 44 1.40 11.52 -6.85
C ILE A 44 1.92 12.58 -7.83
N PHE A 45 3.22 12.62 -8.11
CA PHE A 45 3.84 13.53 -9.10
C PHE A 45 3.71 13.06 -10.57
N GLN A 46 3.05 11.93 -10.83
CA GLN A 46 2.85 11.41 -12.19
C GLN A 46 1.45 11.73 -12.70
N GLU A 47 1.37 12.36 -13.88
CA GLU A 47 0.13 12.85 -14.51
C GLU A 47 -0.97 11.79 -14.66
N LYS A 48 -0.60 10.52 -14.84
CA LYS A 48 -1.54 9.38 -14.92
C LYS A 48 -2.12 8.90 -13.57
N TYR A 49 -1.57 9.36 -12.43
CA TYR A 49 -2.01 8.97 -11.09
C TYR A 49 -2.27 10.13 -10.13
N ALA A 50 -2.06 11.37 -10.58
CA ALA A 50 -2.93 12.44 -10.13
C ALA A 50 -4.37 12.00 -10.45
N GLU A 51 -5.13 11.67 -9.40
CA GLU A 51 -6.58 11.83 -9.46
C GLU A 51 -6.87 13.25 -9.97
N ASN A 52 -8.03 13.49 -10.60
CA ASN A 52 -8.47 14.77 -11.20
C ASN A 52 -8.43 16.02 -10.27
N ARG A 53 -7.91 15.86 -9.04
CA ARG A 53 -7.63 16.83 -7.98
C ARG A 53 -6.35 17.64 -8.20
N PHE A 54 -5.36 17.11 -8.95
CA PHE A 54 -4.04 17.74 -9.18
C PHE A 54 -3.66 17.86 -10.67
N SER A 55 -4.62 17.70 -11.57
CA SER A 55 -4.48 18.05 -12.99
C SER A 55 -5.00 19.46 -13.23
N LYS A 56 -4.17 20.42 -13.68
CA LYS A 56 -4.71 21.67 -14.26
C LYS A 56 -5.32 21.32 -15.62
N ASN A 57 -6.54 21.81 -15.88
CA ASN A 57 -7.18 21.64 -17.18
C ASN A 57 -6.29 22.20 -18.30
N SER A 58 -6.06 21.42 -19.36
CA SER A 58 -5.32 21.76 -20.60
C SER A 58 -3.86 22.25 -20.50
N GLU A 59 -3.32 22.58 -19.32
CA GLU A 59 -1.99 23.19 -19.17
C GLU A 59 -0.97 22.35 -18.36
N GLY A 60 -1.38 21.19 -17.83
CA GLY A 60 -0.46 20.17 -17.29
C GLY A 60 -0.59 19.90 -15.79
N PHE A 61 0.47 19.33 -15.21
CA PHE A 61 0.47 18.78 -13.86
C PHE A 61 0.61 19.85 -12.76
N ASP A 62 -0.22 19.79 -11.71
CA ASP A 62 -0.18 20.71 -10.57
C ASP A 62 0.85 20.28 -9.51
N TYR A 63 2.11 20.60 -9.81
CA TYR A 63 3.23 20.46 -8.87
C TYR A 63 3.03 21.29 -7.59
N GLY A 64 2.37 22.45 -7.68
CA GLY A 64 2.10 23.37 -6.57
C GLY A 64 1.33 22.69 -5.44
N ASN A 65 0.14 22.20 -5.76
CA ASN A 65 -0.70 21.51 -4.78
C ASN A 65 -0.14 20.13 -4.39
N THR A 66 0.63 19.47 -5.26
CA THR A 66 1.18 18.15 -4.97
C THR A 66 2.32 18.20 -3.94
N PHE A 67 3.31 19.09 -4.12
CA PHE A 67 4.35 19.33 -3.13
C PHE A 67 3.77 19.79 -1.78
N ALA A 68 2.74 20.64 -1.82
CA ALA A 68 2.05 21.15 -0.64
C ALA A 68 1.39 20.06 0.21
N TYR A 69 0.65 19.15 -0.44
CA TYR A 69 0.07 17.98 0.20
C TYR A 69 1.14 17.07 0.83
N MET A 70 2.23 16.82 0.10
CA MET A 70 3.34 16.01 0.62
C MET A 70 4.01 16.65 1.84
N ALA A 71 4.23 17.98 1.84
CA ALA A 71 4.80 18.71 2.98
C ALA A 71 3.95 18.54 4.25
N GLN A 72 2.63 18.68 4.12
CA GLN A 72 1.70 18.51 5.24
C GLN A 72 1.61 17.04 5.70
N ARG A 73 1.75 16.08 4.78
CA ARG A 73 1.86 14.66 5.14
C ARG A 73 3.11 14.37 5.97
N PHE A 74 4.26 14.98 5.64
CA PHE A 74 5.49 14.83 6.42
C PHE A 74 5.27 15.24 7.89
N ASP A 75 4.69 16.43 8.11
CA ASP A 75 4.35 16.93 9.43
C ASP A 75 3.36 16.02 10.19
N SER A 76 2.39 15.46 9.48
CA SER A 76 1.40 14.53 10.04
C SER A 76 2.03 13.22 10.53
N ILE A 77 2.98 12.67 9.77
CA ILE A 77 3.68 11.41 10.09
C ILE A 77 4.70 11.64 11.19
N ASN A 78 5.64 12.57 10.99
CA ASN A 78 6.81 12.77 11.85
C ASN A 78 6.54 13.67 13.06
N LYS A 79 5.29 14.14 13.24
CA LYS A 79 4.84 15.04 14.32
C LYS A 79 5.59 16.38 14.34
N THR A 80 6.09 16.82 13.20
CA THR A 80 6.76 18.11 12.99
C THR A 80 5.75 19.22 12.62
N ASN A 81 6.22 20.46 12.47
CA ASN A 81 5.42 21.61 12.02
C ASN A 81 6.27 22.53 11.11
N ILE A 82 6.83 21.96 10.06
CA ILE A 82 7.65 22.68 9.06
C ILE A 82 6.77 23.60 8.22
N THR A 83 5.58 23.13 7.87
CA THR A 83 4.58 23.83 7.06
C THR A 83 3.91 24.99 7.80
N GLY A 84 3.88 24.99 9.14
CA GLY A 84 3.05 25.90 9.92
C GLY A 84 1.55 25.56 9.90
N LEU A 85 1.14 24.47 9.26
CA LEU A 85 -0.27 24.12 8.98
C LEU A 85 -0.73 22.85 9.70
N ILE A 86 0.19 22.04 10.20
CA ILE A 86 -0.04 20.76 10.89
C ILE A 86 0.66 20.82 12.25
N ASN A 87 0.06 20.24 13.30
CA ASN A 87 0.58 20.34 14.68
C ASN A 87 0.87 21.80 15.09
N THR A 88 -0.07 22.71 14.77
CA THR A 88 0.15 24.16 14.73
C THR A 88 -0.84 24.95 15.61
N GLU A 89 -0.44 26.14 16.04
CA GLU A 89 -1.30 27.13 16.70
C GLU A 89 -2.07 28.01 15.71
N ASN A 90 -1.82 27.88 14.41
CA ASN A 90 -2.58 28.56 13.37
C ASN A 90 -4.02 28.03 13.30
N LYS A 91 -4.98 28.92 13.02
CA LYS A 91 -6.31 28.45 12.61
C LYS A 91 -6.25 28.06 11.14
N VAL A 92 -6.55 26.79 10.86
CA VAL A 92 -6.57 26.21 9.53
C VAL A 92 -7.93 25.56 9.25
N ASP A 93 -8.37 25.60 8.00
CA ASP A 93 -9.52 24.84 7.50
C ASP A 93 -9.03 23.77 6.52
N PHE A 94 -9.61 22.57 6.57
CA PHE A 94 -9.27 21.47 5.69
C PHE A 94 -10.08 21.50 4.40
N ASP A 95 -9.40 21.55 3.26
CA ASP A 95 -10.00 21.40 1.94
C ASP A 95 -10.09 19.91 1.58
N ASN A 96 -11.33 19.42 1.50
CA ASN A 96 -11.62 18.02 1.20
C ASN A 96 -11.25 17.59 -0.24
N ALA A 97 -11.17 18.53 -1.19
CA ALA A 97 -10.81 18.25 -2.58
C ALA A 97 -9.28 18.21 -2.74
N LYS A 98 -8.57 19.18 -2.15
CA LYS A 98 -7.10 19.30 -2.24
C LYS A 98 -6.35 18.47 -1.20
N LYS A 99 -7.07 17.87 -0.23
CA LYS A 99 -6.57 17.06 0.90
C LYS A 99 -5.55 17.80 1.78
N GLN A 100 -5.71 19.10 1.89
CA GLN A 100 -4.75 20.02 2.51
C GLN A 100 -5.45 20.97 3.48
N TYR A 101 -4.71 21.37 4.50
CA TYR A 101 -5.06 22.48 5.36
C TYR A 101 -4.63 23.79 4.70
N PHE A 102 -5.51 24.78 4.72
CA PHE A 102 -5.22 26.15 4.32
C PHE A 102 -5.37 27.09 5.50
N ILE A 103 -4.59 28.16 5.50
CA ILE A 103 -4.64 29.17 6.56
C ILE A 103 -5.98 29.91 6.56
N VAL A 104 -6.53 30.10 7.76
CA VAL A 104 -7.68 30.98 8.05
C VAL A 104 -7.21 32.16 8.89
N GLN A 105 -6.37 31.88 9.90
CA GLN A 105 -5.78 32.89 10.78
C GLN A 105 -4.33 32.55 11.09
N ASN A 106 -3.45 33.46 10.70
CA ASN A 106 -2.02 33.42 11.01
C ASN A 106 -1.77 33.90 12.45
N ASN A 107 -1.33 32.98 13.29
CA ASN A 107 -0.80 33.19 14.63
C ASN A 107 0.72 32.91 14.66
N VAL A 108 1.19 31.93 13.88
CA VAL A 108 2.60 31.52 13.74
C VAL A 108 3.01 31.43 12.24
N PRO A 109 4.31 31.48 11.90
CA PRO A 109 4.76 31.39 10.50
C PRO A 109 4.33 30.11 9.78
N TYR A 110 3.82 30.22 8.56
CA TYR A 110 3.37 29.08 7.73
C TYR A 110 3.80 29.21 6.26
N ILE A 111 3.79 28.13 5.51
CA ILE A 111 4.07 28.13 4.07
C ILE A 111 2.75 28.34 3.31
N GLU A 112 2.67 29.40 2.49
CA GLU A 112 1.48 29.70 1.69
C GLU A 112 1.51 28.95 0.37
N PHE A 113 1.07 27.70 0.39
CA PHE A 113 1.12 26.80 -0.77
C PHE A 113 0.28 27.22 -1.97
N ARG A 114 -0.72 28.10 -1.79
CA ARG A 114 -1.51 28.68 -2.90
C ARG A 114 -0.71 29.70 -3.73
N LEU A 115 0.50 30.04 -3.31
CA LEU A 115 1.39 30.97 -3.97
C LEU A 115 2.75 30.30 -4.16
N HIS A 116 3.08 29.90 -5.38
CA HIS A 116 4.29 29.16 -5.69
C HIS A 116 4.98 29.69 -6.94
N SER A 117 6.24 29.30 -7.15
CA SER A 117 6.94 29.55 -8.42
C SER A 117 6.40 28.66 -9.54
N GLN A 118 6.82 28.95 -10.77
CA GLN A 118 6.78 27.93 -11.82
C GLN A 118 7.66 26.73 -11.44
N PRO A 119 7.34 25.50 -11.88
CA PRO A 119 8.25 24.37 -11.76
C PRO A 119 9.48 24.60 -12.64
N PHE A 120 10.66 24.22 -12.16
CA PHE A 120 11.89 24.26 -12.94
C PHE A 120 12.77 23.05 -12.68
N LYS A 121 13.62 22.71 -13.66
CA LYS A 121 14.61 21.64 -13.53
C LYS A 121 15.99 22.19 -13.20
N TYR A 122 16.72 21.50 -12.33
CA TYR A 122 18.08 21.82 -11.96
C TYR A 122 19.03 20.63 -12.21
N ASN A 123 20.30 20.91 -12.53
CA ASN A 123 21.37 19.93 -12.79
C ASN A 123 20.93 18.65 -13.54
N ASN A 124 20.18 18.83 -14.63
CA ASN A 124 19.75 17.79 -15.57
C ASN A 124 18.74 16.74 -15.09
N GLU A 125 18.06 16.85 -13.94
CA GLU A 125 16.75 16.17 -13.78
C GLU A 125 15.88 16.61 -12.59
N ASP A 126 16.49 17.06 -11.47
CA ASP A 126 15.77 17.41 -10.24
C ASP A 126 14.69 18.48 -10.49
N LEU A 127 13.47 18.21 -10.02
CA LEU A 127 12.33 19.12 -10.14
C LEU A 127 12.19 19.95 -8.87
N ILE A 128 12.13 21.26 -9.03
CA ILE A 128 12.14 22.20 -7.90
C ILE A 128 11.01 23.23 -8.03
N MET A 129 10.40 23.57 -6.89
CA MET A 129 9.41 24.64 -6.76
C MET A 129 9.63 25.45 -5.47
N MET A 130 9.32 26.74 -5.50
CA MET A 130 9.55 27.67 -4.39
C MET A 130 8.24 28.22 -3.83
N TYR A 131 8.17 28.35 -2.51
CA TYR A 131 7.01 28.83 -1.76
C TYR A 131 7.41 29.90 -0.73
N PRO A 132 6.56 30.89 -0.43
CA PRO A 132 6.82 31.88 0.60
C PRO A 132 6.39 31.36 1.97
N LYS A 133 7.25 31.56 2.98
CA LYS A 133 6.86 31.44 4.39
C LYS A 133 6.33 32.79 4.87
N ILE A 134 5.07 32.81 5.28
CA ILE A 134 4.32 34.00 5.68
C ILE A 134 4.21 34.10 7.20
N ASN A 135 4.44 35.29 7.74
CA ASN A 135 4.08 35.65 9.11
C ASN A 135 3.39 37.02 9.11
N GLN A 136 2.21 37.12 9.72
CA GLN A 136 1.43 38.35 9.86
C GLN A 136 1.27 39.16 8.55
N GLY A 137 1.11 38.48 7.42
CA GLY A 137 0.95 39.08 6.10
C GLY A 137 2.24 39.56 5.40
N LYS A 138 3.41 39.22 5.94
CA LYS A 138 4.72 39.42 5.30
C LYS A 138 5.35 38.10 4.91
N VAL A 139 6.04 38.06 3.77
CA VAL A 139 6.96 36.97 3.44
C VAL A 139 8.20 37.15 4.29
N VAL A 140 8.43 36.21 5.21
CA VAL A 140 9.58 36.22 6.15
C VAL A 140 10.66 35.22 5.77
N ASP A 141 10.35 34.28 4.87
CA ASP A 141 11.29 33.32 4.31
C ASP A 141 10.84 32.80 2.95
N LEU A 142 11.74 32.10 2.26
CA LEU A 142 11.43 31.30 1.07
C LEU A 142 11.80 29.84 1.35
N VAL A 143 10.92 28.92 0.97
CA VAL A 143 11.12 27.47 1.11
C VAL A 143 11.15 26.86 -0.28
N VAL A 144 12.17 26.05 -0.54
CA VAL A 144 12.22 25.17 -1.71
C VAL A 144 11.61 23.83 -1.33
N ALA A 145 10.68 23.35 -2.16
CA ALA A 145 10.37 21.93 -2.28
C ALA A 145 11.17 21.36 -3.46
N ALA A 146 11.90 20.27 -3.25
CA ALA A 146 12.67 19.61 -4.29
C ALA A 146 12.31 18.12 -4.35
N LEU A 147 11.96 17.67 -5.56
CA LEU A 147 11.75 16.28 -5.92
C LEU A 147 13.00 15.84 -6.68
N THR A 148 13.87 15.09 -6.00
CA THR A 148 15.23 14.78 -6.46
C THR A 148 15.44 13.28 -6.64
N GLU A 149 16.63 12.88 -7.08
CA GLU A 149 17.02 11.47 -7.21
C GLU A 149 16.00 10.68 -8.06
N ASN A 150 15.69 11.21 -9.25
CA ASN A 150 14.71 10.62 -10.18
C ASN A 150 13.31 10.41 -9.55
N GLU A 151 12.83 11.40 -8.79
CA GLU A 151 11.49 11.44 -8.16
C GLU A 151 11.27 10.46 -6.99
N THR A 152 12.35 10.08 -6.30
CA THR A 152 12.33 9.13 -5.17
C THR A 152 12.51 9.79 -3.80
N GLN A 153 13.15 10.97 -3.77
CA GLN A 153 13.35 11.77 -2.57
C GLN A 153 12.59 13.08 -2.63
N LEU A 154 12.15 13.54 -1.46
CA LEU A 154 11.46 14.79 -1.30
C LEU A 154 12.05 15.58 -0.13
N TYR A 155 12.42 16.84 -0.39
CA TYR A 155 13.01 17.74 0.59
C TYR A 155 12.28 19.08 0.65
N PHE A 156 12.12 19.61 1.87
CA PHE A 156 11.64 20.96 2.13
C PHE A 156 12.72 21.75 2.89
N LYS A 157 13.21 22.84 2.29
CA LYS A 157 14.35 23.59 2.84
C LYS A 157 14.18 25.09 2.71
N ALA A 158 14.38 25.82 3.81
CA ALA A 158 14.48 27.28 3.78
C ALA A 158 15.75 27.72 3.01
N ILE A 159 15.61 28.70 2.13
CA ILE A 159 16.72 29.24 1.34
C ILE A 159 17.57 30.16 2.22
N ASP A 160 18.90 30.09 2.12
CA ASP A 160 19.79 31.06 2.78
C ASP A 160 19.46 32.49 2.32
N LYS A 161 19.18 33.36 3.30
CA LYS A 161 18.77 34.75 3.10
C LYS A 161 19.84 35.63 2.46
N ASN A 162 21.10 35.19 2.50
CA ASN A 162 22.23 35.84 1.86
C ASN A 162 22.47 35.35 0.43
N SER A 163 21.81 34.26 0.00
CA SER A 163 21.97 33.74 -1.35
C SER A 163 21.34 34.65 -2.39
N SER A 164 21.95 34.73 -3.58
CA SER A 164 21.39 35.45 -4.72
C SER A 164 20.01 34.92 -5.12
N LEU A 165 19.75 33.62 -4.92
CA LEU A 165 18.44 33.01 -5.17
C LEU A 165 17.36 33.59 -4.24
N TYR A 166 17.65 33.77 -2.95
CA TYR A 166 16.72 34.41 -2.02
C TYR A 166 16.54 35.90 -2.35
N LEU A 167 17.65 36.64 -2.44
CA LEU A 167 17.64 38.09 -2.61
C LEU A 167 16.94 38.55 -3.90
N ASN A 168 17.09 37.81 -4.99
CA ASN A 168 16.44 38.13 -6.26
C ASN A 168 14.93 37.85 -6.27
N ASN A 169 14.43 36.92 -5.45
CA ASN A 169 13.07 36.39 -5.58
C ASN A 169 12.13 36.77 -4.41
N ILE A 170 12.66 37.11 -3.23
CA ILE A 170 11.87 37.45 -2.02
C ILE A 170 10.86 38.58 -2.26
N LEU A 171 11.23 39.61 -3.03
CA LEU A 171 10.35 40.73 -3.36
C LEU A 171 9.23 40.34 -4.33
N ALA A 172 9.48 39.43 -5.28
CA ALA A 172 8.47 38.95 -6.22
C ALA A 172 7.36 38.17 -5.48
N PHE A 173 7.74 37.27 -4.57
CA PHE A 173 6.81 36.58 -3.70
C PHE A 173 6.04 37.53 -2.77
N GLN A 174 6.70 38.55 -2.19
CA GLN A 174 6.01 39.54 -1.36
C GLN A 174 5.00 40.38 -2.14
N LEU A 175 5.33 40.75 -3.40
CA LEU A 175 4.40 41.45 -4.29
C LEU A 175 3.20 40.57 -4.66
N ALA A 176 3.44 39.32 -5.05
CA ALA A 176 2.39 38.38 -5.41
C ALA A 176 1.47 38.04 -4.22
N TYR A 177 2.02 37.90 -3.01
CA TYR A 177 1.23 37.74 -1.78
C TYR A 177 0.34 38.97 -1.52
N SER A 178 0.92 40.17 -1.56
CA SER A 178 0.16 41.42 -1.38
C SER A 178 -0.94 41.60 -2.43
N ASN A 179 -0.70 41.17 -3.67
CA ASN A 179 -1.67 41.30 -4.76
C ASN A 179 -2.88 40.37 -4.63
N ASN A 180 -2.74 39.22 -3.97
CA ASN A 180 -3.79 38.19 -3.88
C ASN A 180 -4.43 38.08 -2.49
N PHE A 181 -3.70 38.37 -1.41
CA PHE A 181 -4.15 38.11 -0.02
C PHE A 181 -4.26 39.35 0.88
N SER A 182 -4.03 40.57 0.36
CA SER A 182 -4.20 41.79 1.15
C SER A 182 -5.69 42.13 1.37
N LYS A 183 -5.99 42.67 2.56
CA LYS A 183 -7.33 42.78 3.18
C LYS A 183 -8.45 43.49 2.38
N ASN A 184 -8.17 44.06 1.21
CA ASN A 184 -9.11 44.82 0.38
C ASN A 184 -9.47 44.17 -0.96
N LYS A 185 -8.95 42.98 -1.29
CA LYS A 185 -9.41 42.18 -2.43
C LYS A 185 -10.12 40.93 -1.92
N ASN A 186 -11.46 40.92 -1.97
CA ASN A 186 -12.18 39.66 -1.97
C ASN A 186 -11.81 38.93 -3.28
N ILE A 187 -11.16 37.76 -3.17
CA ILE A 187 -10.86 36.89 -4.31
C ILE A 187 -12.16 36.50 -5.05
N PHE A 188 -13.29 36.48 -4.32
CA PHE A 188 -14.63 36.26 -4.85
C PHE A 188 -15.42 37.57 -4.88
N SER A 189 -15.40 38.25 -6.03
CA SER A 189 -16.48 39.18 -6.36
C SER A 189 -17.77 38.36 -6.58
N LYS A 190 -18.93 38.88 -6.15
CA LYS A 190 -20.25 38.23 -6.42
C LYS A 190 -20.65 38.22 -7.91
N SER A 191 -19.73 38.62 -8.79
CA SER A 191 -19.91 38.85 -10.23
C SER A 191 -19.01 37.96 -11.09
N GLY A 192 -18.47 36.86 -10.55
CA GLY A 192 -17.72 35.86 -11.33
C GLY A 192 -16.54 36.47 -12.10
N THR A 193 -15.67 37.19 -11.38
CA THR A 193 -14.50 37.83 -11.96
C THR A 193 -13.35 37.78 -10.97
N CYS A 194 -12.29 37.08 -11.36
CA CYS A 194 -11.09 36.86 -10.55
C CYS A 194 -10.26 38.13 -10.31
N ALA A 195 -9.47 38.12 -9.23
CA ALA A 195 -8.66 39.27 -8.85
C ALA A 195 -7.49 39.50 -9.81
N SER A 196 -7.07 40.74 -10.03
CA SER A 196 -5.85 41.05 -10.79
C SER A 196 -4.63 40.36 -10.17
N GLY A 197 -4.04 39.41 -10.92
CA GLY A 197 -3.04 38.43 -10.45
C GLY A 197 -3.52 36.96 -10.50
N SER A 198 -4.78 36.71 -10.87
CA SER A 198 -5.38 35.37 -10.97
C SER A 198 -6.17 35.18 -12.28
N THR A 199 -6.28 33.94 -12.72
CA THR A 199 -6.96 33.52 -13.97
C THR A 199 -8.12 32.58 -13.66
N GLU A 200 -9.25 32.77 -14.34
CA GLU A 200 -10.41 31.89 -14.25
C GLU A 200 -10.23 30.70 -15.20
N ASP A 201 -10.42 29.47 -14.71
CA ASP A 201 -10.42 28.28 -15.56
C ASP A 201 -11.81 27.94 -16.13
N SER A 202 -11.87 26.86 -16.92
CA SER A 202 -13.12 26.36 -17.51
C SER A 202 -14.18 25.87 -16.52
N SER A 203 -13.88 25.83 -15.21
CA SER A 203 -14.82 25.51 -14.13
C SER A 203 -15.27 26.74 -13.33
N GLY A 204 -14.69 27.92 -13.58
CA GLY A 204 -14.93 29.14 -12.82
C GLY A 204 -14.05 29.29 -11.56
N GLU A 205 -13.00 28.46 -11.42
CA GLU A 205 -12.05 28.61 -10.31
C GLU A 205 -10.97 29.66 -10.62
N CYS A 206 -10.70 30.55 -9.66
CA CYS A 206 -9.66 31.55 -9.74
C CYS A 206 -8.30 30.99 -9.28
N HIS A 207 -7.39 30.75 -10.22
CA HIS A 207 -6.03 30.30 -9.96
C HIS A 207 -5.07 31.48 -9.84
N ILE A 208 -4.23 31.50 -8.79
CA ILE A 208 -3.17 32.51 -8.67
C ILE A 208 -2.06 32.17 -9.67
N GLN A 209 -1.57 33.17 -10.39
CA GLN A 209 -0.48 32.97 -11.36
C GLN A 209 0.85 32.66 -10.65
N ASP A 210 1.57 31.68 -11.19
CA ASP A 210 2.90 31.27 -10.77
C ASP A 210 3.89 32.45 -10.71
N VAL A 211 4.69 32.52 -9.63
CA VAL A 211 5.72 33.55 -9.45
C VAL A 211 6.96 33.20 -10.27
N ILE A 212 7.17 33.89 -11.38
CA ILE A 212 8.33 33.67 -12.25
C ILE A 212 9.63 34.02 -11.53
N ILE A 213 10.39 32.99 -11.11
CA ILE A 213 11.69 33.18 -10.45
C ILE A 213 12.81 33.48 -11.44
N ILE A 214 13.83 34.22 -10.97
CA ILE A 214 15.02 34.63 -11.73
C ILE A 214 16.27 33.97 -11.15
N PHE A 215 17.04 33.31 -12.01
CA PHE A 215 18.36 32.76 -11.68
C PHE A 215 19.49 33.71 -12.07
N PRO A 216 20.55 33.85 -11.25
CA PRO A 216 21.78 34.51 -11.68
C PRO A 216 22.50 33.64 -12.71
N HIS A 217 22.50 34.05 -13.98
CA HIS A 217 23.32 33.42 -15.01
C HIS A 217 24.81 33.66 -14.72
N GLY A 218 25.57 32.58 -14.48
CA GLY A 218 27.02 32.63 -14.27
C GLY A 218 27.69 31.35 -14.75
N ASN A 219 28.73 31.48 -15.58
CA ASN A 219 29.55 30.36 -16.03
C ASN A 219 30.38 29.80 -14.87
N GLY A 220 30.42 28.48 -14.74
CA GLY A 220 31.58 27.79 -14.14
C GLY A 220 31.73 27.92 -12.62
N ASN A 221 30.68 27.59 -11.87
CA ASN A 221 30.73 26.75 -10.66
C ASN A 221 29.28 26.38 -10.32
N GLY A 222 29.00 25.10 -10.02
CA GLY A 222 27.63 24.62 -9.82
C GLY A 222 27.03 25.07 -8.48
N TYR A 223 25.91 24.47 -8.10
CA TYR A 223 25.58 24.24 -6.69
C TYR A 223 26.68 23.33 -6.08
N SER A 224 27.84 23.89 -5.82
CA SER A 224 28.60 23.48 -4.64
C SER A 224 27.79 23.96 -3.46
N GLY A 225 27.35 23.04 -2.60
CA GLY A 225 26.97 23.40 -1.25
C GLY A 225 28.23 23.89 -0.53
N ASP A 226 28.50 25.19 -0.59
CA ASP A 226 29.43 25.91 0.28
C ASP A 226 29.22 27.43 0.11
N GLY A 227 29.12 28.23 1.17
CA GLY A 227 29.11 27.84 2.58
C GLY A 227 28.56 28.96 3.47
N GLY A 228 27.85 28.57 4.54
CA GLY A 228 27.14 29.50 5.41
C GLY A 228 26.74 28.95 6.79
N GLY A 229 27.35 27.83 7.22
CA GLY A 229 27.07 27.18 8.50
C GLY A 229 26.49 25.77 8.33
N GLY A 230 26.98 24.84 9.15
CA GLY A 230 26.56 23.44 9.10
C GLY A 230 25.08 23.28 9.47
N GLY A 231 24.31 22.75 8.52
CA GLY A 231 22.96 22.24 8.74
C GLY A 231 22.91 20.80 8.24
N LYS A 232 22.36 19.91 9.07
CA LYS A 232 22.09 18.51 8.69
C LYS A 232 21.04 18.43 7.57
N GLU A 233 20.74 17.19 7.18
CA GLU A 233 19.49 16.73 6.56
C GLU A 233 18.38 17.80 6.50
N GLY A 234 17.96 18.18 5.28
CA GLY A 234 16.76 19.01 5.13
C GLY A 234 15.52 18.20 5.49
N ASP A 235 14.53 18.83 6.12
CA ASP A 235 13.33 18.13 6.56
C ASP A 235 12.56 17.55 5.36
N GLY A 236 12.38 16.24 5.36
CA GLY A 236 11.89 15.48 4.23
C GLY A 236 12.24 13.99 4.38
N GLY A 237 12.06 13.20 3.32
CA GLY A 237 12.40 11.79 3.37
C GLY A 237 12.12 11.03 2.08
N ASN A 238 12.53 9.77 2.09
CA ASN A 238 12.25 8.85 0.99
C ASN A 238 10.77 8.51 0.91
N CYS A 239 10.37 8.03 -0.26
CA CYS A 239 9.03 7.57 -0.56
C CYS A 239 8.39 6.69 0.54
N GLY A 240 9.11 5.67 1.01
CA GLY A 240 8.62 4.69 1.99
C GLY A 240 8.19 5.31 3.33
N GLY A 241 8.84 6.40 3.75
CA GLY A 241 8.49 7.15 4.97
C GLY A 241 7.16 7.89 4.90
N TYR A 242 6.56 8.07 3.72
CA TYR A 242 5.29 8.79 3.55
C TYR A 242 4.06 7.88 3.40
N HIS A 243 4.27 6.60 3.07
CA HIS A 243 3.24 5.68 2.55
C HIS A 243 2.46 6.25 1.35
N MET A 244 3.07 7.20 0.62
CA MET A 244 2.54 7.80 -0.62
C MET A 244 3.46 7.55 -1.79
N CYS A 245 4.13 6.40 -1.71
CA CYS A 245 4.65 5.69 -2.86
C CYS A 245 3.54 5.18 -3.74
N LYS A 246 3.93 4.89 -4.98
CA LYS A 246 3.08 4.15 -5.88
C LYS A 246 2.49 2.94 -5.16
N PRO A 247 1.17 2.77 -5.19
CA PRO A 247 0.59 1.49 -5.51
C PRO A 247 0.90 1.20 -6.99
N PRO A 248 1.32 0.01 -7.44
CA PRO A 248 1.32 -0.37 -8.86
C PRO A 248 -0.10 -0.57 -9.42
N ASP A 249 -0.99 0.35 -9.02
CA ASP A 249 -2.40 0.52 -9.35
C ASP A 249 -3.44 -0.39 -8.59
N GLY A 250 -4.06 0.08 -7.46
CA GLY A 250 -5.35 -0.46 -6.89
C GLY A 250 -5.61 -0.56 -5.33
N GLU A 251 -6.71 0.00 -4.76
CA GLU A 251 -7.36 -0.37 -3.45
C GLU A 251 -6.67 0.01 -2.09
N GLY A 252 -7.34 0.21 -0.92
CA GLY A 252 -8.76 0.40 -0.50
C GLY A 252 -8.96 0.14 1.03
N GLY A 253 -9.49 1.05 1.88
CA GLY A 253 -9.30 0.98 3.37
C GLY A 253 -10.53 0.80 4.32
N GLY A 254 -10.33 0.54 5.63
CA GLY A 254 -11.40 0.36 6.63
C GLY A 254 -10.99 0.23 8.12
N GLU A 255 -11.42 1.19 8.96
CA GLU A 255 -11.36 1.32 10.45
C GLU A 255 -10.17 0.73 11.26
N TYR A 256 -9.55 1.59 12.09
CA TYR A 256 -8.35 1.31 12.87
C TYR A 256 -8.66 1.17 14.37
N HIS A 257 -8.51 -0.03 14.94
CA HIS A 257 -8.46 -0.22 16.39
C HIS A 257 -7.02 -0.06 16.91
N ASP A 258 -6.85 0.71 17.98
CA ASP A 258 -5.57 0.89 18.69
C ASP A 258 -5.05 -0.49 19.16
N PRO A 259 -3.85 -0.93 18.75
CA PRO A 259 -3.42 -2.30 19.00
C PRO A 259 -3.12 -2.54 20.47
N GLU A 260 -3.56 -3.70 20.97
CA GLU A 260 -2.93 -4.37 22.12
C GLU A 260 -1.41 -4.24 22.03
N GLU A 261 -0.77 -4.01 23.19
CA GLU A 261 0.68 -4.13 23.43
C GLU A 261 1.29 -5.13 22.45
N GLN A 262 2.10 -4.65 21.50
CA GLN A 262 2.42 -5.37 20.25
C GLN A 262 3.16 -6.68 20.55
N LYS A 263 2.39 -7.75 20.81
CA LYS A 263 2.90 -9.08 21.17
C LYS A 263 3.91 -9.50 20.11
N ASP A 264 5.09 -9.90 20.58
CA ASP A 264 6.19 -10.35 19.73
C ASP A 264 5.69 -11.32 18.64
N PRO A 265 6.07 -11.13 17.35
CA PRO A 265 5.60 -11.98 16.25
C PRO A 265 5.83 -13.47 16.48
N CYS A 266 6.91 -13.87 17.16
CA CYS A 266 7.16 -15.26 17.53
C CYS A 266 6.11 -15.79 18.52
N THR A 267 5.78 -15.00 19.55
CA THR A 267 4.73 -15.29 20.54
C THR A 267 3.35 -15.37 19.89
N LYS A 268 2.99 -14.42 19.02
CA LYS A 268 1.71 -14.44 18.27
C LYS A 268 1.53 -15.70 17.43
N ALA A 269 2.61 -16.19 16.82
CA ALA A 269 2.57 -17.33 15.90
C ALA A 269 2.60 -18.71 16.58
N LYS A 270 2.92 -18.79 17.88
CA LYS A 270 3.27 -20.04 18.57
C LYS A 270 2.19 -21.13 18.50
N ASP A 271 0.94 -20.77 18.82
CA ASP A 271 -0.15 -21.75 18.90
C ASP A 271 -0.57 -22.25 17.52
N GLY A 272 -0.65 -21.35 16.54
CA GLY A 272 -0.89 -21.72 15.14
C GLY A 272 0.23 -22.60 14.56
N ALA A 273 1.49 -22.31 14.87
CA ALA A 273 2.64 -23.11 14.43
C ALA A 273 2.66 -24.50 15.09
N THR A 274 2.21 -24.59 16.34
CA THR A 274 2.04 -25.87 17.07
C THR A 274 0.91 -26.70 16.45
N LYS A 275 -0.23 -26.07 16.13
CA LYS A 275 -1.34 -26.73 15.41
C LYS A 275 -0.88 -27.22 14.02
N ALA A 276 -0.14 -26.37 13.28
CA ALA A 276 0.39 -26.71 11.97
C ALA A 276 1.33 -27.93 12.03
N THR A 277 2.26 -27.93 12.99
CA THR A 277 3.18 -29.04 13.29
C THR A 277 2.47 -30.33 13.66
N THR A 278 1.35 -30.23 14.38
CA THR A 278 0.58 -31.40 14.82
C THR A 278 -0.13 -32.04 13.64
N THR A 279 -0.81 -31.24 12.81
CA THR A 279 -1.47 -31.71 11.59
C THR A 279 -0.49 -32.29 10.58
N SER A 280 0.70 -31.71 10.40
CA SER A 280 1.69 -32.21 9.44
C SER A 280 2.35 -33.54 9.81
N LYS A 281 2.19 -33.99 11.05
CA LYS A 281 2.63 -35.31 11.54
C LYS A 281 1.57 -36.40 11.37
N THR A 282 0.40 -36.06 10.83
CA THR A 282 -0.68 -37.04 10.57
C THR A 282 -0.41 -37.84 9.29
N SER A 283 -0.88 -39.09 9.25
CA SER A 283 -0.81 -39.95 8.06
C SER A 283 -1.59 -39.38 6.87
N ALA A 284 -2.68 -38.64 7.13
CA ALA A 284 -3.43 -37.93 6.09
C ALA A 284 -2.57 -36.85 5.41
N PHE A 285 -1.82 -36.07 6.19
CA PHE A 285 -0.91 -35.07 5.63
C PHE A 285 0.23 -35.72 4.84
N SER A 286 0.89 -36.75 5.38
CA SER A 286 2.00 -37.40 4.67
C SER A 286 1.55 -38.06 3.37
N THR A 287 0.40 -38.76 3.38
CA THR A 287 -0.18 -39.37 2.17
C THR A 287 -0.57 -38.32 1.14
N ALA A 288 -1.17 -37.20 1.57
CA ALA A 288 -1.48 -36.10 0.67
C ALA A 288 -0.22 -35.45 0.07
N LYS A 289 0.82 -35.20 0.88
CA LYS A 289 2.11 -34.69 0.43
C LYS A 289 2.73 -35.59 -0.65
N THR A 290 2.78 -36.90 -0.42
CA THR A 290 3.25 -37.87 -1.42
C THR A 290 2.39 -37.82 -2.68
N ASN A 291 1.07 -37.99 -2.57
CA ASN A 291 0.18 -38.05 -3.73
C ASN A 291 0.22 -36.76 -4.58
N ILE A 292 0.31 -35.58 -3.97
CA ILE A 292 0.46 -34.29 -4.66
C ILE A 292 1.79 -34.23 -5.41
N THR A 293 2.88 -34.67 -4.78
CA THR A 293 4.23 -34.70 -5.40
C THR A 293 4.26 -35.65 -6.60
N ASP A 294 3.63 -36.82 -6.47
CA ASP A 294 3.63 -37.87 -7.49
C ASP A 294 2.79 -37.52 -8.75
N MET A 295 1.87 -36.54 -8.67
CA MET A 295 1.07 -36.12 -9.82
C MET A 295 1.93 -35.59 -10.98
N ASN A 296 2.99 -34.83 -10.66
CA ASN A 296 3.97 -34.22 -11.58
C ASN A 296 3.41 -33.81 -12.96
N ASN A 297 2.25 -33.16 -12.97
CA ASN A 297 1.43 -32.88 -14.16
C ASN A 297 1.59 -31.45 -14.68
N GLY A 298 2.53 -30.67 -14.12
CA GLY A 298 2.69 -29.25 -14.43
C GLY A 298 1.50 -28.39 -14.03
N LYS A 299 0.67 -28.83 -13.08
CA LYS A 299 -0.46 -28.06 -12.51
C LYS A 299 -0.36 -28.00 -10.98
N GLU A 300 -1.05 -27.04 -10.37
CA GLU A 300 -1.24 -27.05 -8.92
C GLU A 300 -2.20 -28.17 -8.53
N ASN A 301 -1.82 -28.96 -7.53
CA ASN A 301 -2.61 -30.05 -7.00
C ASN A 301 -2.74 -29.86 -5.49
N GLY A 302 -3.93 -30.09 -4.94
CA GLY A 302 -4.17 -29.93 -3.52
C GLY A 302 -5.19 -30.89 -2.93
N VAL A 303 -5.28 -30.88 -1.61
CA VAL A 303 -6.28 -31.58 -0.81
C VAL A 303 -6.83 -30.65 0.26
N VAL A 304 -8.07 -30.86 0.67
CA VAL A 304 -8.56 -30.32 1.94
C VAL A 304 -8.28 -31.33 3.04
N LEU A 305 -7.90 -30.84 4.22
CA LEU A 305 -7.74 -31.61 5.45
C LEU A 305 -8.90 -31.27 6.39
N GLY A 306 -9.56 -32.31 6.92
CA GLY A 306 -10.68 -32.17 7.84
C GLY A 306 -10.61 -33.14 9.00
N ASN A 307 -11.30 -32.81 10.08
CA ASN A 307 -11.45 -33.64 11.25
C ASN A 307 -12.68 -34.55 11.10
N VAL A 308 -12.47 -35.86 11.20
CA VAL A 308 -13.54 -36.87 11.13
C VAL A 308 -13.39 -37.81 12.31
N GLY A 309 -14.27 -37.67 13.31
CA GLY A 309 -14.26 -38.51 14.51
C GLY A 309 -13.05 -38.31 15.43
N GLY A 310 -12.38 -37.15 15.35
CA GLY A 310 -11.14 -36.86 16.09
C GLY A 310 -9.85 -37.17 15.31
N GLU A 311 -9.96 -37.77 14.11
CA GLU A 311 -8.82 -38.04 13.24
C GLU A 311 -8.77 -37.06 12.07
N THR A 312 -7.58 -36.57 11.72
CA THR A 312 -7.38 -35.83 10.47
C THR A 312 -7.50 -36.78 9.26
N LYS A 313 -8.32 -36.40 8.29
CA LYS A 313 -8.47 -37.04 6.98
C LYS A 313 -8.20 -36.02 5.87
N SER A 314 -7.77 -36.50 4.70
CA SER A 314 -7.65 -35.68 3.49
C SER A 314 -8.76 -36.03 2.49
N THR A 315 -9.07 -35.11 1.59
CA THR A 315 -9.74 -35.49 0.33
C THR A 315 -8.79 -36.33 -0.54
N SER A 316 -9.29 -36.86 -1.65
CA SER A 316 -8.42 -37.18 -2.79
C SER A 316 -7.69 -35.92 -3.28
N VAL A 317 -6.59 -36.09 -4.00
CA VAL A 317 -5.94 -35.00 -4.72
C VAL A 317 -6.90 -34.40 -5.75
N GLN A 318 -6.84 -33.08 -5.89
CA GLN A 318 -7.64 -32.29 -6.81
C GLN A 318 -6.67 -31.44 -7.62
N THR A 319 -6.78 -31.49 -8.94
CA THR A 319 -5.92 -30.73 -9.86
C THR A 319 -6.62 -29.43 -10.23
N GLY A 320 -5.97 -28.31 -9.98
CA GLY A 320 -6.39 -26.99 -10.43
C GLY A 320 -5.88 -26.69 -11.84
N GLY A 321 -5.71 -25.39 -12.12
CA GLY A 321 -4.87 -24.90 -13.20
C GLY A 321 -3.39 -24.83 -12.81
N THR A 322 -2.66 -23.95 -13.48
CA THR A 322 -1.22 -23.78 -13.32
C THR A 322 -0.82 -22.80 -12.18
N SER A 323 -1.74 -21.93 -11.72
CA SER A 323 -1.55 -20.92 -10.64
C SER A 323 -2.68 -20.86 -9.60
N SER A 324 -3.70 -21.70 -9.78
CA SER A 324 -4.93 -21.60 -9.00
C SER A 324 -5.69 -22.93 -9.04
N GLY A 325 -6.49 -23.19 -8.01
CA GLY A 325 -7.34 -24.37 -7.99
C GLY A 325 -8.41 -24.29 -6.91
N THR A 326 -9.66 -24.56 -7.30
CA THR A 326 -10.78 -24.62 -6.36
C THR A 326 -10.87 -26.01 -5.74
N LEU A 327 -10.43 -26.13 -4.49
CA LEU A 327 -10.54 -27.35 -3.69
C LEU A 327 -11.94 -27.45 -3.08
N THR A 328 -12.62 -28.59 -3.22
CA THR A 328 -13.90 -28.84 -2.53
C THR A 328 -13.85 -30.07 -1.62
N HIS A 329 -14.68 -30.10 -0.59
CA HIS A 329 -14.74 -31.18 0.40
C HIS A 329 -16.18 -31.45 0.84
N THR A 330 -16.37 -32.54 1.59
CA THR A 330 -17.62 -32.87 2.31
C THR A 330 -17.43 -32.89 3.83
N PHE A 331 -16.24 -32.54 4.33
CA PHE A 331 -15.98 -32.42 5.77
C PHE A 331 -16.88 -31.35 6.38
N SER A 332 -17.52 -31.69 7.50
CA SER A 332 -18.25 -30.74 8.37
C SER A 332 -17.32 -29.88 9.21
N ASP A 333 -16.07 -30.31 9.39
CA ASP A 333 -15.02 -29.61 10.13
C ASP A 333 -13.72 -29.62 9.30
N PRO A 334 -13.64 -28.83 8.21
CA PRO A 334 -12.38 -28.61 7.49
C PRO A 334 -11.46 -27.73 8.35
N ILE A 335 -10.20 -28.12 8.47
CA ILE A 335 -9.24 -27.47 9.39
C ILE A 335 -8.06 -26.81 8.67
N ALA A 336 -7.76 -27.27 7.46
CA ALA A 336 -6.68 -26.77 6.61
C ALA A 336 -6.80 -27.26 5.17
N ASP A 337 -5.94 -26.76 4.29
CA ASP A 337 -5.62 -27.40 3.01
C ASP A 337 -4.12 -27.47 2.74
N LEU A 338 -3.74 -28.32 1.79
CA LEU A 338 -2.36 -28.53 1.37
C LEU A 338 -2.32 -28.56 -0.16
N HIS A 339 -1.51 -27.71 -0.78
CA HIS A 339 -1.23 -27.74 -2.23
C HIS A 339 0.26 -27.60 -2.53
N ASN A 340 0.63 -27.85 -3.80
CA ASN A 340 1.96 -27.52 -4.32
C ASN A 340 1.94 -26.25 -5.17
N HIS A 341 3.03 -25.49 -5.11
CA HIS A 341 3.41 -24.55 -6.14
C HIS A 341 4.25 -25.26 -7.22
N LEU A 342 4.17 -24.75 -8.45
CA LEU A 342 5.00 -25.19 -9.59
C LEU A 342 6.42 -24.61 -9.58
N GLY A 343 6.80 -23.87 -8.54
CA GLY A 343 8.11 -23.28 -8.37
C GLY A 343 8.68 -23.50 -6.97
N ASN A 344 9.72 -22.74 -6.65
CA ASN A 344 10.30 -22.69 -5.30
C ASN A 344 9.77 -21.50 -4.47
N ASN A 345 8.67 -20.92 -4.93
CA ASN A 345 8.09 -19.71 -4.34
C ASN A 345 7.35 -20.06 -3.03
N PRO A 346 7.48 -19.22 -1.99
CA PRO A 346 6.68 -19.32 -0.76
C PRO A 346 5.19 -19.11 -1.06
N PRO A 347 4.29 -19.19 -0.05
CA PRO A 347 2.90 -18.79 -0.22
C PRO A 347 2.79 -17.38 -0.83
N SER A 348 1.78 -17.19 -1.66
CA SER A 348 1.47 -15.93 -2.33
C SER A 348 0.46 -15.08 -1.52
N PRO A 349 0.23 -13.81 -1.88
CA PRO A 349 -0.93 -13.06 -1.39
C PRO A 349 -2.26 -13.78 -1.68
N GLY A 350 -2.37 -14.47 -2.83
CA GLY A 350 -3.53 -15.29 -3.16
C GLY A 350 -3.79 -16.41 -2.16
N ASP A 351 -2.74 -17.08 -1.69
CA ASP A 351 -2.85 -18.09 -0.63
C ASP A 351 -3.33 -17.49 0.69
N PHE A 352 -2.83 -16.30 1.02
CA PHE A 352 -3.28 -15.55 2.19
C PHE A 352 -4.77 -15.21 2.12
N TYR A 353 -5.27 -14.69 0.99
CA TYR A 353 -6.70 -14.39 0.85
C TYR A 353 -7.58 -15.63 0.76
N VAL A 354 -7.12 -16.74 0.16
CA VAL A 354 -7.85 -18.02 0.19
C VAL A 354 -7.96 -18.55 1.63
N LEU A 355 -6.92 -18.40 2.46
CA LEU A 355 -7.01 -18.75 3.88
C LEU A 355 -8.07 -17.91 4.60
N ILE A 356 -8.12 -16.59 4.37
CA ILE A 356 -9.17 -15.70 4.93
C ILE A 356 -10.57 -16.18 4.51
N ASN A 357 -10.80 -16.36 3.21
CA ASN A 357 -12.10 -16.77 2.67
C ASN A 357 -12.58 -18.12 3.22
N ASN A 358 -11.65 -19.05 3.52
CA ASN A 358 -11.97 -20.33 4.13
C ASN A 358 -12.20 -20.22 5.65
N GLN A 359 -11.48 -19.33 6.35
CA GLN A 359 -11.66 -19.02 7.78
C GLN A 359 -13.03 -18.38 8.06
N GLU A 360 -13.51 -17.52 7.15
CA GLU A 360 -14.84 -16.91 7.24
C GLU A 360 -15.97 -17.95 7.15
N GLN A 361 -15.85 -18.90 6.21
CA GLN A 361 -16.81 -19.98 6.03
C GLN A 361 -16.72 -21.06 7.12
N PHE A 362 -15.52 -21.35 7.60
CA PHE A 362 -15.24 -22.46 8.52
C PHE A 362 -14.29 -22.00 9.63
N THR A 363 -14.84 -21.74 10.82
CA THR A 363 -14.10 -21.14 11.94
C THR A 363 -12.85 -21.93 12.40
N ASN A 364 -12.84 -23.26 12.22
CA ASN A 364 -11.71 -24.12 12.55
C ASN A 364 -10.62 -24.17 11.46
N TYR A 365 -10.94 -23.72 10.25
CA TYR A 365 -10.02 -23.63 9.12
C TYR A 365 -9.03 -22.50 9.41
N SER A 366 -7.78 -22.87 9.69
CA SER A 366 -6.82 -21.96 10.32
C SER A 366 -5.39 -22.16 9.83
N THR A 367 -5.19 -23.00 8.81
CA THR A 367 -3.88 -23.26 8.23
C THR A 367 -4.00 -23.56 6.75
N ARG A 368 -3.10 -22.98 5.95
CA ARG A 368 -2.93 -23.31 4.52
C ARG A 368 -1.48 -23.70 4.29
N TYR A 369 -1.25 -24.95 3.89
CA TYR A 369 0.09 -25.49 3.65
C TYR A 369 0.47 -25.40 2.18
N VAL A 370 1.71 -24.97 1.94
CA VAL A 370 2.23 -24.81 0.58
C VAL A 370 3.54 -25.59 0.45
N MET A 371 3.62 -26.45 -0.55
CA MET A 371 4.84 -27.20 -0.88
C MET A 371 5.49 -26.67 -2.15
N THR A 372 6.81 -26.48 -2.10
CA THR A 372 7.60 -26.12 -3.27
C THR A 372 8.15 -27.35 -3.98
N LEU A 373 8.60 -27.18 -5.24
CA LEU A 373 9.27 -28.24 -5.99
C LEU A 373 10.53 -28.79 -5.28
N ASN A 374 11.30 -27.95 -4.57
CA ASN A 374 12.45 -28.40 -3.77
C ASN A 374 12.08 -29.07 -2.44
N GLY A 375 10.80 -29.33 -2.17
CA GLY A 375 10.31 -30.04 -0.99
C GLY A 375 10.18 -29.19 0.27
N THR A 376 10.54 -27.89 0.22
CA THR A 376 10.24 -26.94 1.30
C THR A 376 8.75 -26.90 1.53
N THR A 377 8.33 -26.76 2.79
CA THR A 377 6.91 -26.67 3.14
C THR A 377 6.69 -25.49 4.07
N TYR A 378 5.77 -24.63 3.67
CA TYR A 378 5.31 -23.46 4.41
C TYR A 378 3.90 -23.71 4.95
N ALA A 379 3.52 -22.95 5.97
CA ALA A 379 2.13 -22.84 6.37
C ALA A 379 1.79 -21.39 6.72
N LEU A 380 0.76 -20.85 6.09
CA LEU A 380 0.07 -19.66 6.57
C LEU A 380 -0.87 -20.09 7.70
N ILE A 381 -0.77 -19.45 8.86
CA ILE A 381 -1.55 -19.78 10.06
C ILE A 381 -2.34 -18.56 10.53
N VAL A 382 -3.59 -18.76 10.91
CA VAL A 382 -4.39 -17.70 11.56
C VAL A 382 -3.92 -17.57 13.01
N THR A 383 -3.48 -16.37 13.40
CA THR A 383 -3.01 -16.04 14.75
C THR A 383 -4.01 -15.17 15.52
N ASP A 384 -4.77 -14.32 14.82
CA ASP A 384 -5.81 -13.47 15.40
C ASP A 384 -6.91 -13.18 14.36
N LYS A 385 -8.13 -13.71 14.59
CA LYS A 385 -9.26 -13.51 13.66
C LYS A 385 -9.72 -12.04 13.59
N ASN A 386 -9.63 -11.28 14.68
CA ASN A 386 -10.08 -9.88 14.69
C ASN A 386 -9.11 -9.01 13.90
N ALA A 387 -7.80 -9.22 14.11
CA ALA A 387 -6.76 -8.54 13.35
C ALA A 387 -6.83 -8.90 11.85
N MET A 388 -7.12 -10.15 11.51
CA MET A 388 -7.38 -10.61 10.13
C MET A 388 -8.59 -9.91 9.50
N ASN A 389 -9.70 -9.75 10.24
CA ASN A 389 -10.88 -9.03 9.78
C ASN A 389 -10.60 -7.52 9.56
N ILE A 390 -9.80 -6.89 10.42
CA ILE A 390 -9.37 -5.49 10.27
C ILE A 390 -8.42 -5.34 9.06
N PHE A 391 -7.55 -6.34 8.84
CA PHE A 391 -6.66 -6.33 7.68
C PHE A 391 -7.43 -6.44 6.38
N ILE A 392 -8.37 -7.39 6.21
CA ILE A 392 -9.14 -7.50 4.95
C ILE A 392 -9.99 -6.26 4.65
N GLN A 393 -10.43 -5.53 5.69
CA GLN A 393 -11.13 -4.24 5.53
C GLN A 393 -10.18 -3.11 5.11
N ASN A 394 -8.97 -3.04 5.68
CA ASN A 394 -7.96 -2.06 5.30
C ASN A 394 -7.23 -2.39 4.00
N TYR A 395 -7.26 -3.67 3.62
CA TYR A 395 -6.44 -4.26 2.58
C TYR A 395 -7.20 -5.37 1.83
N PRO A 396 -8.29 -5.04 1.11
CA PRO A 396 -9.03 -5.97 0.28
C PRO A 396 -8.15 -6.50 -0.86
N LEU A 397 -8.51 -7.67 -1.37
CA LEU A 397 -7.75 -8.33 -2.43
C LEU A 397 -7.95 -7.64 -3.77
N THR A 398 -6.84 -7.32 -4.45
CA THR A 398 -6.89 -6.91 -5.86
C THR A 398 -6.94 -8.15 -6.74
N ILE A 399 -7.68 -8.05 -7.86
CA ILE A 399 -7.62 -9.04 -8.93
C ILE A 399 -6.83 -8.43 -10.10
N THR A 400 -5.57 -8.85 -10.24
CA THR A 400 -4.72 -8.45 -11.36
C THR A 400 -4.93 -9.43 -12.53
N SER A 401 -5.53 -8.97 -13.62
CA SER A 401 -5.63 -9.79 -14.85
C SER A 401 -4.27 -9.96 -15.52
N ASN A 402 -3.90 -11.20 -15.81
CA ASN A 402 -2.71 -11.52 -16.58
C ASN A 402 -2.99 -11.32 -18.07
N PRO A 403 -2.22 -10.48 -18.81
CA PRO A 403 -2.41 -10.31 -20.25
C PRO A 403 -2.23 -11.59 -21.08
N ASN A 404 -1.63 -12.64 -20.51
CA ASN A 404 -1.45 -13.94 -21.14
C ASN A 404 -2.39 -15.03 -20.59
N GLY A 405 -3.40 -14.64 -19.82
CA GLY A 405 -4.45 -15.53 -19.31
C GLY A 405 -4.34 -15.78 -17.80
N GLY A 406 -5.49 -15.69 -17.13
CA GLY A 406 -5.63 -15.91 -15.69
C GLY A 406 -5.82 -14.60 -14.91
N ASN A 407 -6.26 -14.76 -13.66
CA ASN A 407 -6.45 -13.67 -12.71
C ASN A 407 -5.61 -14.00 -11.46
N PHE A 408 -4.69 -13.12 -11.07
CA PHE A 408 -3.94 -13.25 -9.83
C PHE A 408 -4.62 -12.48 -8.72
N VAL A 409 -4.76 -13.12 -7.56
CA VAL A 409 -5.21 -12.48 -6.33
C VAL A 409 -3.99 -11.90 -5.63
N ASN A 410 -3.94 -10.57 -5.51
CA ASN A 410 -2.82 -9.83 -4.94
C ASN A 410 -3.27 -9.01 -3.73
N PHE A 411 -2.29 -8.52 -2.96
CA PHE A 411 -2.53 -7.46 -1.97
C PHE A 411 -3.14 -6.23 -2.63
N PRO A 412 -3.86 -5.38 -1.88
CA PRO A 412 -4.11 -4.03 -2.35
C PRO A 412 -2.77 -3.36 -2.57
N GLN A 413 -2.79 -2.41 -3.45
CA GLN A 413 -1.61 -2.12 -4.18
C GLN A 413 -0.59 -1.23 -3.44
N PRO A 414 -0.94 -0.34 -2.49
CA PRO A 414 0.06 0.33 -1.65
C PRO A 414 0.88 -0.70 -0.87
N LEU A 415 0.21 -1.79 -0.46
CA LEU A 415 0.78 -2.91 0.28
C LEU A 415 1.54 -3.87 -0.66
N PHE A 416 1.04 -4.10 -1.87
CA PHE A 416 1.71 -4.92 -2.87
C PHE A 416 3.02 -4.27 -3.36
N ASN A 417 3.10 -2.94 -3.47
CA ASN A 417 4.39 -2.31 -3.78
C ASN A 417 5.37 -2.48 -2.62
N GLU A 418 4.94 -2.21 -1.37
CA GLU A 418 5.83 -2.42 -0.23
C GLU A 418 6.31 -3.88 -0.15
N TRP A 419 5.43 -4.85 -0.45
CA TRP A 419 5.81 -6.27 -0.59
C TRP A 419 6.83 -6.50 -1.71
N ASP A 420 6.61 -5.94 -2.90
CA ASP A 420 7.50 -6.10 -4.06
C ASP A 420 8.88 -5.45 -3.81
N ASP A 421 8.91 -4.25 -3.20
CA ASP A 421 10.13 -3.55 -2.80
C ASP A 421 10.91 -4.35 -1.75
N ILE A 422 10.26 -4.82 -0.67
CA ILE A 422 10.92 -5.66 0.35
C ILE A 422 11.46 -6.94 -0.28
N SER A 423 10.72 -7.56 -1.19
CA SER A 423 11.16 -8.75 -1.91
C SER A 423 12.40 -8.45 -2.75
N PHE A 424 12.29 -7.50 -3.69
CA PHE A 424 13.30 -7.19 -4.68
C PHE A 424 14.61 -6.71 -4.06
N TYR A 425 14.56 -5.69 -3.19
CA TYR A 425 15.76 -5.10 -2.58
C TYR A 425 16.53 -6.08 -1.67
N ASN A 426 15.99 -7.29 -1.46
CA ASN A 426 16.59 -8.35 -0.67
C ASN A 426 16.76 -9.66 -1.46
N ASN A 427 17.02 -9.57 -2.77
CA ASN A 427 17.27 -10.67 -3.71
C ASN A 427 16.01 -11.53 -4.00
N ASP A 428 14.92 -10.86 -4.38
CA ASP A 428 13.61 -11.47 -4.66
C ASP A 428 13.08 -12.38 -3.53
N ASN A 429 13.35 -11.99 -2.28
CA ASN A 429 13.01 -12.78 -1.11
C ASN A 429 11.54 -12.57 -0.70
N GLN A 430 10.64 -13.16 -1.49
CA GLN A 430 9.19 -13.17 -1.26
C GLN A 430 8.79 -13.77 0.11
N GLU A 431 9.60 -14.68 0.67
CA GLU A 431 9.32 -15.32 1.97
C GLU A 431 9.42 -14.28 3.08
N MET A 432 10.48 -13.50 3.02
CA MET A 432 10.70 -12.37 3.92
C MET A 432 9.70 -11.27 3.70
N ALA A 433 9.45 -10.87 2.45
CA ALA A 433 8.49 -9.82 2.13
C ALA A 433 7.10 -10.14 2.66
N LEU A 434 6.61 -11.36 2.43
CA LEU A 434 5.33 -11.79 2.98
C LEU A 434 5.35 -11.80 4.51
N SER A 435 6.40 -12.34 5.15
CA SER A 435 6.53 -12.31 6.61
C SER A 435 6.45 -10.89 7.17
N VAL A 436 7.24 -9.96 6.63
CA VAL A 436 7.34 -8.58 7.12
C VAL A 436 6.02 -7.84 6.94
N ILE A 437 5.36 -8.00 5.79
CA ILE A 437 4.07 -7.35 5.52
C ILE A 437 3.00 -7.85 6.50
N LEU A 438 2.91 -9.16 6.73
CA LEU A 438 1.96 -9.74 7.68
C LEU A 438 2.20 -9.23 9.12
N ASP A 439 3.46 -9.10 9.54
CA ASP A 439 3.81 -8.63 10.88
C ASP A 439 3.58 -7.11 11.04
N LYS A 440 4.06 -6.30 10.09
CA LYS A 440 4.00 -4.83 10.12
C LYS A 440 2.57 -4.31 10.13
N TYR A 441 1.71 -4.93 9.35
CA TYR A 441 0.30 -4.55 9.22
C TYR A 441 -0.64 -5.34 10.16
N ASN A 442 -0.07 -6.14 11.07
CA ASN A 442 -0.81 -6.95 12.03
C ASN A 442 -1.95 -7.75 11.38
N SER A 443 -1.64 -8.53 10.34
CA SER A 443 -2.63 -9.15 9.45
C SER A 443 -3.49 -10.26 10.06
N GLY A 444 -3.29 -10.58 11.34
CA GLY A 444 -3.92 -11.73 12.01
C GLY A 444 -3.53 -13.10 11.44
N ILE A 445 -2.58 -13.15 10.50
CA ILE A 445 -2.02 -14.37 9.91
C ILE A 445 -0.48 -14.30 9.99
N SER A 446 0.17 -15.44 10.12
CA SER A 446 1.63 -15.55 10.12
C SER A 446 2.14 -16.57 9.12
N LEU A 447 3.27 -16.28 8.49
CA LEU A 447 4.00 -17.23 7.66
C LEU A 447 4.91 -18.11 8.54
N THR A 448 4.79 -19.42 8.39
CA THR A 448 5.68 -20.40 9.04
C THR A 448 6.35 -21.31 8.01
N LYS A 449 7.50 -21.87 8.39
CA LYS A 449 8.31 -22.78 7.57
C LYS A 449 8.63 -24.05 8.35
N MET A 450 8.52 -25.19 7.68
CA MET A 450 8.84 -26.51 8.25
C MET A 450 10.36 -26.69 8.37
N ASP A 451 10.83 -27.06 9.57
CA ASP A 451 12.22 -27.43 9.82
C ASP A 451 12.51 -28.90 9.45
N LYS A 452 13.78 -29.31 9.54
CA LYS A 452 14.23 -30.68 9.21
C LYS A 452 13.59 -31.78 10.08
N ASN A 453 12.97 -31.42 11.20
CA ASN A 453 12.29 -32.33 12.12
C ASN A 453 10.76 -32.35 11.90
N GLY A 454 10.26 -31.66 10.86
CA GLY A 454 8.84 -31.57 10.57
C GLY A 454 8.07 -30.60 11.48
N ASN A 455 8.75 -29.66 12.15
CA ASN A 455 8.10 -28.64 12.97
C ASN A 455 8.02 -27.31 12.22
N PHE A 456 6.85 -26.68 12.21
CA PHE A 456 6.68 -25.32 11.70
C PHE A 456 7.15 -24.30 12.73
N LYS A 457 7.89 -23.29 12.25
CA LYS A 457 8.27 -22.12 13.04
C LYS A 457 7.93 -20.88 12.24
N LYS A 458 7.54 -19.80 12.92
CA LYS A 458 7.37 -18.48 12.32
C LYS A 458 8.64 -18.11 11.55
N VAL A 459 8.47 -17.84 10.27
CA VAL A 459 9.44 -17.07 9.50
C VAL A 459 9.44 -15.70 10.16
N ASN A 460 10.56 -15.24 10.71
CA ASN A 460 10.61 -14.02 11.49
C ASN A 460 11.77 -13.15 11.00
N TYR A 461 11.47 -11.91 10.68
CA TYR A 461 12.42 -10.94 10.18
C TYR A 461 12.27 -9.63 10.93
N THR A 462 13.36 -9.21 11.56
CA THR A 462 13.44 -7.91 12.25
C THR A 462 13.99 -6.87 11.29
N SER A 463 13.22 -5.80 11.05
CA SER A 463 13.64 -4.64 10.27
C SER A 463 14.54 -3.72 11.10
N ASN A 464 15.71 -3.38 10.58
CA ASN A 464 16.59 -2.35 11.13
C ASN A 464 16.74 -1.23 10.10
N THR A 465 16.28 -0.03 10.43
CA THR A 465 16.57 1.17 9.64
C THR A 465 18.01 1.59 9.93
N ASN A 466 18.86 1.54 8.91
CA ASN A 466 20.24 1.99 8.96
C ASN A 466 20.31 3.52 9.05
N SER A 467 21.49 4.05 9.39
CA SER A 467 21.73 5.50 9.45
C SER A 467 21.61 6.24 8.11
N ASP A 468 21.54 5.53 7.00
CA ASP A 468 21.32 6.05 5.64
C ASP A 468 19.84 6.01 5.21
N GLY A 469 18.92 5.61 6.11
CA GLY A 469 17.49 5.47 5.82
C GLY A 469 17.12 4.19 5.06
N THR A 470 18.08 3.35 4.67
CA THR A 470 17.78 2.01 4.12
C THR A 470 17.25 1.11 5.23
N THR A 471 16.32 0.21 4.91
CA THR A 471 15.85 -0.81 5.86
C THR A 471 16.45 -2.15 5.50
N THR A 472 17.24 -2.71 6.41
CA THR A 472 17.73 -4.09 6.32
C THR A 472 16.83 -5.03 7.11
N TYR A 473 16.71 -6.27 6.65
CA TYR A 473 15.89 -7.28 7.28
C TYR A 473 16.76 -8.47 7.68
N GLN A 474 16.83 -8.74 8.97
CA GLN A 474 17.58 -9.87 9.51
C GLN A 474 16.62 -10.99 9.91
N ASN A 475 16.86 -12.21 9.42
CA ASN A 475 16.16 -13.38 9.92
C ASN A 475 16.54 -13.60 11.38
N THR A 476 15.56 -13.55 12.27
CA THR A 476 15.73 -13.69 13.72
C THR A 476 14.91 -14.90 14.15
N PRO A 477 15.46 -16.14 14.08
CA PRO A 477 14.69 -17.36 14.26
C PRO A 477 13.96 -17.40 15.61
N CYS A 478 12.66 -17.68 15.56
CA CYS A 478 11.89 -17.84 16.79
C CYS A 478 12.39 -19.03 17.63
N PRO A 479 12.38 -18.91 18.97
CA PRO A 479 12.70 -20.03 19.86
C PRO A 479 11.70 -21.18 19.66
N ASN A 480 12.14 -22.39 20.02
CA ASN A 480 11.31 -23.60 20.00
C ASN A 480 10.26 -23.60 21.12
#